data_AF-A0A8C9YEA8-F1
#
_entry.id   AF-A0A8C9YEA8-F1
#
_cell.length_a   1.000
_cell.length_b   1.000
_cell.length_c   1.000
_cell.angle_alpha   90.00
_cell.angle_beta   90.00
_cell.angle_gamma   90.00
#
_symmetry.space_group_name_H-M   'P 1'
#
loop_
_entity.id
_entity.type
_entity.pdbx_description
1 polymer ?
#
loop_
_entity_poly.entity_id
_entity_poly.type
_entity_poly.pdbx_seq_one_letter_code
_entity_poly.pdbx_strand_id
1 'polypeptide(L)'
;MDWGTELWDQYDIIEKHTQSGLELVEKYVKFVKERTEIEQNYAKQLRNLSKKYNLKRIGKDEPECRLSSYQSFLEILNEMNDYAGQRELIAENMMMNICIDLTKYLQELKQERKMYLMEAKKAQQSLESTYKQLDSTKKRFEREWREAERAAQYAEKTDQDINATKADVEKAKQQAHMRAHVAEECKNDYAAQLQKYNKEQNQFYFNDMPLIFNKVQDLDERRVRKLAQGYILFSDTEKHVMPIIGKCLEGMTKAGTNVNERNDSMVVIEQNKSGFERPGDVEFEDYSQGINRASSDSSLGTPKGPMELLGKNRSKNFWLFSKKSKPTVTEDFTHLPPEQRRKRLQQKLEEICKELQKEVDQSEALGKMKDVYEKNPQMGDPASLASQISQTSQSIERLRGELNKYETWLAEAGGRGDTLRYKSHTFNNNGAHDVLSPDGAHSDESTPDPSQAIYAEFDDDFEDEELTAPIGKCTAMYSFPGASEGTISMQEGEVLAVVEEDKGDGWTRVRRNNGDEGYIPTSYVTISINK
;
A
#
# COMPACT_ATOMS: atom_id res chain seq x y z
N MET A 1 31.00 -31.57 26.66
CA MET A 1 30.96 -30.54 27.71
C MET A 1 29.53 -30.11 27.83
N ASP A 2 29.01 -30.04 29.05
CA ASP A 2 27.63 -29.70 29.33
C ASP A 2 27.55 -28.54 30.33
N TRP A 3 26.51 -27.71 30.21
CA TRP A 3 26.33 -26.52 31.05
C TRP A 3 26.11 -26.91 32.51
N GLY A 4 25.50 -28.07 32.75
CA GLY A 4 25.24 -28.58 34.08
C GLY A 4 26.49 -28.77 34.93
N THR A 5 27.58 -29.21 34.32
CA THR A 5 28.85 -29.47 35.00
C THR A 5 29.78 -28.27 34.93
N GLU A 6 29.91 -27.65 33.76
CA GLU A 6 30.92 -26.60 33.52
C GLU A 6 30.45 -25.20 33.98
N LEU A 7 29.14 -24.97 34.06
CA LEU A 7 28.54 -23.68 34.38
C LEU A 7 27.64 -23.74 35.63
N TRP A 8 27.90 -24.69 36.53
CA TRP A 8 27.08 -24.99 37.71
C TRP A 8 26.81 -23.77 38.62
N ASP A 9 27.69 -22.77 38.62
CA ASP A 9 27.59 -21.52 39.39
C ASP A 9 27.18 -20.29 38.56
N GLN A 10 26.93 -20.44 37.26
CA GLN A 10 26.73 -19.33 36.31
C GLN A 10 25.26 -19.06 35.97
N TYR A 11 24.35 -19.13 36.95
CA TYR A 11 22.90 -18.93 36.73
C TYR A 11 22.59 -17.63 35.97
N ASP A 12 23.16 -16.50 36.41
CA ASP A 12 22.86 -15.18 35.83
C ASP A 12 23.35 -15.05 34.38
N ILE A 13 24.46 -15.72 34.04
CA ILE A 13 25.00 -15.73 32.68
C ILE A 13 24.08 -16.55 31.78
N ILE A 14 23.66 -17.74 32.22
CA ILE A 14 22.72 -18.60 31.47
C ILE A 14 21.38 -17.88 31.27
N GLU A 15 20.86 -17.22 32.30
CA GLU A 15 19.62 -16.44 32.24
C GLU A 15 19.72 -15.33 31.18
N LYS A 16 20.82 -14.54 31.19
CA LYS A 16 21.04 -13.47 30.21
C LYS A 16 21.28 -13.99 28.79
N HIS A 17 22.12 -15.02 28.64
CA HIS A 17 22.44 -15.63 27.34
C HIS A 17 21.19 -16.16 26.64
N THR A 18 20.38 -16.93 27.37
CA THR A 18 19.14 -17.49 26.81
C THR A 18 18.11 -16.42 26.49
N GLN A 19 18.04 -15.33 27.27
CA GLN A 19 17.19 -14.17 26.97
C GLN A 19 17.63 -13.48 25.67
N SER A 20 18.93 -13.17 25.55
CA SER A 20 19.48 -12.52 24.37
C SER A 20 19.26 -13.36 23.09
N GLY A 21 19.37 -14.68 23.19
CA GLY A 21 19.09 -15.55 22.06
C GLY A 21 17.61 -15.57 21.65
N LEU A 22 16.66 -15.41 22.59
CA LEU A 22 15.24 -15.24 22.25
C LEU A 22 14.99 -13.89 21.55
N GLU A 23 15.60 -12.82 22.03
CA GLU A 23 15.53 -11.47 21.43
C GLU A 23 16.09 -11.45 20.01
N LEU A 24 17.16 -12.22 19.73
CA LEU A 24 17.69 -12.37 18.39
C LEU A 24 16.67 -13.01 17.43
N VAL A 25 15.93 -14.02 17.88
CA VAL A 25 14.87 -14.65 17.07
C VAL A 25 13.74 -13.64 16.81
N GLU A 26 13.33 -12.85 17.80
CA GLU A 26 12.34 -11.78 17.62
C GLU A 26 12.80 -10.73 16.60
N LYS A 27 14.05 -10.31 16.70
CA LYS A 27 14.65 -9.35 15.77
C LYS A 27 14.66 -9.91 14.35
N TYR A 28 15.00 -11.19 14.19
CA TYR A 28 14.96 -11.83 12.88
C TYR A 28 13.53 -11.92 12.32
N VAL A 29 12.56 -12.33 13.13
CA VAL A 29 11.14 -12.37 12.70
C VAL A 29 10.66 -10.98 12.27
N LYS A 30 11.00 -9.94 13.04
CA LYS A 30 10.66 -8.56 12.68
C LYS A 30 11.28 -8.14 11.35
N PHE A 31 12.57 -8.43 11.15
CA PHE A 31 13.27 -8.18 9.89
C PHE A 31 12.59 -8.89 8.71
N VAL A 32 12.26 -10.18 8.83
CA VAL A 32 11.60 -10.91 7.74
C VAL A 32 10.21 -10.34 7.49
N LYS A 33 9.48 -9.94 8.53
CA LYS A 33 8.17 -9.30 8.38
C LYS A 33 8.24 -8.00 7.57
N GLU A 34 9.16 -7.09 7.92
CA GLU A 34 9.39 -5.86 7.15
C GLU A 34 9.80 -6.17 5.70
N ARG A 35 10.66 -7.19 5.50
CA ARG A 35 11.02 -7.67 4.17
C ARG A 35 9.82 -8.17 3.36
N THR A 36 8.86 -8.85 3.99
CA THR A 36 7.62 -9.31 3.32
C THR A 36 6.70 -8.16 2.94
N GLU A 37 6.61 -7.12 3.77
CA GLU A 37 5.80 -5.93 3.50
C GLU A 37 6.35 -5.16 2.28
N ILE A 38 7.67 -5.01 2.19
CA ILE A 38 8.36 -4.44 1.01
C ILE A 38 8.02 -5.25 -0.25
N GLU A 39 8.06 -6.59 -0.15
CA GLU A 39 7.80 -7.47 -1.29
C GLU A 39 6.34 -7.39 -1.77
N GLN A 40 5.39 -7.36 -0.84
CA GLN A 40 3.96 -7.20 -1.16
C GLN A 40 3.69 -5.87 -1.85
N ASN A 41 4.31 -4.79 -1.35
CA ASN A 41 4.16 -3.47 -1.97
C ASN A 41 4.72 -3.44 -3.39
N TYR A 42 5.93 -4.01 -3.59
CA TYR A 42 6.53 -4.12 -4.91
C TYR A 42 5.64 -4.89 -5.89
N ALA A 43 5.14 -6.05 -5.48
CA ALA A 43 4.28 -6.86 -6.32
C ALA A 43 2.94 -6.17 -6.64
N LYS A 44 2.34 -5.48 -5.66
CA LYS A 44 1.12 -4.68 -5.86
C LYS A 44 1.35 -3.58 -6.88
N GLN A 45 2.47 -2.86 -6.81
CA GLN A 45 2.82 -1.81 -7.77
C GLN A 45 2.99 -2.37 -9.19
N LEU A 46 3.67 -3.52 -9.34
CA LEU A 46 3.81 -4.18 -10.65
C LEU A 46 2.46 -4.61 -11.23
N ARG A 47 1.56 -5.15 -10.40
CA ARG A 47 0.21 -5.53 -10.83
C ARG A 47 -0.64 -4.33 -11.22
N ASN A 48 -0.54 -3.23 -10.47
CA ASN A 48 -1.25 -2.00 -10.80
C ASN A 48 -0.73 -1.41 -12.11
N LEU A 49 0.60 -1.44 -12.32
CA LEU A 49 1.23 -1.02 -13.56
C LEU A 49 0.72 -1.86 -14.74
N SER A 50 0.77 -3.19 -14.65
CA SER A 50 0.30 -4.06 -15.73
C SER A 50 -1.18 -3.82 -16.04
N LYS A 51 -2.03 -3.68 -15.03
CA LYS A 51 -3.46 -3.35 -15.19
C LYS A 51 -3.70 -1.98 -15.82
N LYS A 52 -2.94 -0.95 -15.43
CA LYS A 52 -3.07 0.42 -15.93
C LYS A 52 -2.89 0.47 -17.45
N TYR A 53 -1.92 -0.28 -17.97
CA TYR A 53 -1.62 -0.32 -19.41
C TYR A 53 -2.36 -1.43 -20.16
N ASN A 54 -2.97 -2.40 -19.47
CA ASN A 54 -3.81 -3.43 -20.07
C ASN A 54 -5.22 -2.86 -20.32
N LEU A 55 -5.33 -2.07 -21.39
CA LEU A 55 -6.53 -1.34 -21.82
C LEU A 55 -7.68 -2.31 -22.19
N LYS A 56 -8.44 -2.75 -21.19
CA LYS A 56 -9.77 -3.36 -21.39
C LYS A 56 -10.82 -2.39 -21.99
N ARG A 57 -10.48 -1.11 -22.20
CA ARG A 57 -11.40 -0.06 -22.70
C ARG A 57 -11.35 0.17 -24.20
N ILE A 58 -10.39 -0.41 -24.90
CA ILE A 58 -10.44 -0.49 -26.35
C ILE A 58 -11.36 -1.67 -26.68
N GLY A 59 -12.49 -1.42 -27.35
CA GLY A 59 -13.39 -2.49 -27.77
C GLY A 59 -12.60 -3.56 -28.53
N LYS A 60 -12.89 -4.85 -28.29
CA LYS A 60 -12.24 -5.99 -28.98
C LYS A 60 -12.26 -5.89 -30.52
N ASP A 61 -13.05 -4.97 -31.08
CA ASP A 61 -13.22 -4.70 -32.49
C ASP A 61 -12.39 -3.51 -33.02
N GLU A 62 -11.57 -2.85 -32.18
CA GLU A 62 -10.72 -1.75 -32.67
C GLU A 62 -9.56 -2.30 -33.53
N PRO A 63 -9.38 -1.80 -34.76
CA PRO A 63 -8.48 -2.37 -35.76
C PRO A 63 -7.01 -2.45 -35.33
N GLU A 64 -6.58 -1.55 -34.44
CA GLU A 64 -5.22 -1.45 -33.91
C GLU A 64 -4.86 -2.61 -32.98
N CYS A 65 -5.86 -3.23 -32.32
CA CYS A 65 -5.65 -4.42 -31.48
C CYS A 65 -5.19 -5.66 -32.25
N ARG A 66 -5.29 -5.65 -33.59
CA ARG A 66 -4.92 -6.79 -34.45
C ARG A 66 -3.45 -6.76 -34.89
N LEU A 67 -2.73 -5.68 -34.59
CA LEU A 67 -1.32 -5.56 -34.92
C LEU A 67 -0.48 -6.44 -33.98
N SER A 68 0.48 -7.17 -34.55
CA SER A 68 1.38 -8.04 -33.79
C SER A 68 2.22 -7.25 -32.79
N SER A 69 2.58 -6.02 -33.13
CA SER A 69 3.23 -5.06 -32.21
C SER A 69 2.40 -4.80 -30.94
N TYR A 70 1.10 -4.53 -31.08
CA TYR A 70 0.20 -4.31 -29.95
C TYR A 70 -0.07 -5.59 -29.16
N GLN A 71 -0.33 -6.71 -29.87
CA GLN A 71 -0.55 -8.01 -29.23
C GLN A 71 0.67 -8.45 -28.40
N SER A 72 1.88 -8.21 -28.89
CA SER A 72 3.12 -8.50 -28.17
C SER A 72 3.26 -7.65 -26.89
N PHE A 73 2.83 -6.38 -26.93
CA PHE A 73 2.80 -5.56 -25.72
C PHE A 73 1.81 -6.12 -24.68
N LEU A 74 0.62 -6.56 -25.09
CA LEU A 74 -0.33 -7.21 -24.19
C LEU A 74 0.24 -8.49 -23.57
N GLU A 75 0.98 -9.30 -24.34
CA GLU A 75 1.68 -10.48 -23.83
C GLU A 75 2.72 -10.10 -22.77
N ILE A 76 3.52 -9.05 -23.01
CA ILE A 76 4.49 -8.55 -22.01
C ILE A 76 3.78 -8.10 -20.73
N LEU A 77 2.64 -7.41 -20.83
CA LEU A 77 1.86 -7.01 -19.65
C LEU A 77 1.32 -8.20 -18.87
N ASN A 78 0.92 -9.28 -19.55
CA ASN A 78 0.48 -10.51 -18.89
C ASN A 78 1.65 -11.21 -18.17
N GLU A 79 2.81 -11.33 -18.81
CA GLU A 79 4.00 -11.90 -18.16
C GLU A 79 4.47 -11.06 -16.96
N MET A 80 4.32 -9.73 -17.01
CA MET A 80 4.59 -8.84 -15.87
C MET A 80 3.61 -9.08 -14.72
N ASN A 81 2.33 -9.32 -15.03
CA ASN A 81 1.34 -9.66 -14.02
C ASN A 81 1.63 -11.01 -13.35
N ASP A 82 2.07 -12.00 -14.12
CA ASP A 82 2.46 -13.32 -13.59
C ASP A 82 3.75 -13.24 -12.75
N TYR A 83 4.73 -12.44 -13.19
CA TYR A 83 5.92 -12.11 -12.42
C TYR A 83 5.55 -11.49 -11.06
N ALA A 84 4.63 -10.52 -11.04
CA ALA A 84 4.14 -9.92 -9.81
C ALA A 84 3.51 -10.96 -8.87
N GLY A 85 2.74 -11.91 -9.42
CA GLY A 85 2.20 -13.04 -8.65
C GLY A 85 3.28 -13.90 -7.98
N GLN A 86 4.42 -14.13 -8.65
CA GLN A 86 5.55 -14.86 -8.03
C GLN A 86 6.18 -14.08 -6.87
N ARG A 87 6.25 -12.75 -6.98
CA ARG A 87 6.75 -11.88 -5.90
C ARG A 87 5.81 -11.90 -4.68
N GLU A 88 4.49 -11.89 -4.88
CA GLU A 88 3.53 -12.08 -3.79
C GLU A 88 3.69 -13.44 -3.11
N LEU A 89 3.89 -14.50 -3.90
CA LEU A 89 4.09 -15.85 -3.37
C LEU A 89 5.34 -15.94 -2.47
N ILE A 90 6.42 -15.19 -2.77
CA ILE A 90 7.57 -15.09 -1.86
C ILE A 90 7.13 -14.49 -0.52
N ALA A 91 6.40 -13.37 -0.56
CA ALA A 91 5.99 -12.68 0.65
C ALA A 91 5.06 -13.54 1.53
N GLU A 92 4.09 -14.22 0.91
CA GLU A 92 3.18 -15.14 1.61
C GLU A 92 3.94 -16.30 2.26
N ASN A 93 4.88 -16.92 1.53
CA ASN A 93 5.66 -18.04 2.05
C ASN A 93 6.60 -17.62 3.17
N MET A 94 7.26 -16.46 3.07
CA MET A 94 8.10 -15.91 4.14
C MET A 94 7.24 -15.58 5.37
N MET A 95 6.06 -14.98 5.19
CA MET A 95 5.16 -14.68 6.30
C MET A 95 4.69 -15.95 7.01
N MET A 96 4.21 -16.94 6.26
CA MET A 96 3.62 -18.15 6.84
C MET A 96 4.68 -19.09 7.41
N ASN A 97 5.72 -19.40 6.63
CA ASN A 97 6.65 -20.47 6.97
C ASN A 97 7.85 -19.98 7.81
N ILE A 98 8.08 -18.66 7.89
CA ILE A 98 9.12 -18.08 8.75
C ILE A 98 8.48 -17.28 9.89
N CYS A 99 7.74 -16.21 9.59
CA CYS A 99 7.28 -15.29 10.64
C CYS A 99 6.30 -15.96 11.61
N ILE A 100 5.23 -16.58 11.10
CA ILE A 100 4.21 -17.22 11.95
C ILE A 100 4.79 -18.44 12.68
N ASP A 101 5.50 -19.32 11.98
CA ASP A 101 6.08 -20.54 12.55
C ASP A 101 7.11 -20.23 13.65
N LEU A 102 8.06 -19.32 13.39
CA LEU A 102 9.06 -18.93 14.39
C LEU A 102 8.43 -18.20 15.57
N THR A 103 7.41 -17.35 15.34
CA THR A 103 6.70 -16.66 16.44
C THR A 103 6.02 -17.66 17.37
N LYS A 104 5.34 -18.67 16.81
CA LYS A 104 4.70 -19.73 17.60
C LYS A 104 5.73 -20.53 18.39
N TYR A 105 6.80 -20.99 17.73
CA TYR A 105 7.85 -21.75 18.39
C TYR A 105 8.55 -20.95 19.50
N LEU A 106 8.74 -19.65 19.29
CA LEU A 106 9.32 -18.76 20.29
C LEU A 106 8.45 -18.66 21.55
N GLN A 107 7.12 -18.66 21.43
CA GLN A 107 6.22 -18.65 22.59
C GLN A 107 6.38 -19.92 23.44
N GLU A 108 6.51 -21.07 22.79
CA GLU A 108 6.77 -22.36 23.45
C GLU A 108 8.11 -22.32 24.20
N LEU A 109 9.19 -21.87 23.54
CA LEU A 109 10.52 -21.76 24.18
C LEU A 109 10.54 -20.76 25.35
N LYS A 110 9.80 -19.64 25.27
CA LYS A 110 9.69 -18.68 26.38
C LYS A 110 9.07 -19.32 27.62
N GLN A 111 8.03 -20.13 27.44
CA GLN A 111 7.37 -20.84 28.54
C GLN A 111 8.28 -21.90 29.14
N GLU A 112 8.93 -22.69 28.28
CA GLU A 112 9.88 -23.74 28.68
C GLU A 112 11.07 -23.15 29.46
N ARG A 113 11.67 -22.06 28.94
CA ARG A 113 12.75 -21.33 29.63
C ARG A 113 12.32 -20.83 31.00
N LYS A 114 11.13 -20.22 31.09
CA LYS A 114 10.59 -19.70 32.37
C LYS A 114 10.43 -20.83 33.39
N MET A 115 9.94 -21.99 32.96
CA MET A 115 9.78 -23.16 33.81
C MET A 115 11.12 -23.64 34.38
N TYR A 116 12.14 -23.86 33.53
CA TYR A 116 13.46 -24.34 33.99
C TYR A 116 14.18 -23.34 34.90
N LEU A 117 14.11 -22.04 34.59
CA LEU A 117 14.71 -21.02 35.46
C LEU A 117 13.99 -20.89 36.80
N MET A 118 12.67 -21.10 36.83
CA MET A 118 11.92 -21.16 38.08
C MET A 118 12.29 -22.39 38.92
N GLU A 119 12.49 -23.55 38.28
CA GLU A 119 13.00 -24.76 38.95
C GLU A 119 14.38 -24.52 39.58
N ALA A 120 15.32 -23.91 38.84
CA ALA A 120 16.64 -23.55 39.36
C ALA A 120 16.57 -22.59 40.55
N LYS A 121 15.77 -21.52 40.46
CA LYS A 121 15.56 -20.57 41.56
C LYS A 121 14.96 -21.25 42.79
N LYS A 122 14.02 -22.18 42.60
CA LYS A 122 13.42 -22.95 43.71
C LYS A 122 14.47 -23.86 44.39
N ALA A 123 15.32 -24.52 43.62
CA ALA A 123 16.41 -25.34 44.15
C ALA A 123 17.41 -24.49 44.97
N GLN A 124 17.80 -23.33 44.46
CA GLN A 124 18.67 -22.37 45.17
C GLN A 124 18.05 -21.89 46.48
N GLN A 125 16.77 -21.50 46.46
CA GLN A 125 16.05 -21.06 47.66
C GLN A 125 15.92 -22.16 48.71
N SER A 126 15.71 -23.41 48.28
CA SER A 126 15.66 -24.57 49.17
C SER A 126 16.99 -24.77 49.89
N LEU A 127 18.11 -24.76 49.15
CA LEU A 127 19.45 -24.94 49.74
C LEU A 127 19.83 -23.79 50.68
N GLU A 128 19.50 -22.55 50.31
CA GLU A 128 19.75 -21.37 51.14
C GLU A 128 18.94 -21.45 52.45
N SER A 129 17.69 -21.90 52.38
CA SER A 129 16.86 -22.08 53.57
C SER A 129 17.45 -23.10 54.54
N THR A 130 17.98 -24.22 54.04
CA THR A 130 18.55 -25.26 54.91
C THR A 130 19.94 -24.92 55.42
N TYR A 131 20.71 -24.12 54.67
CA TYR A 131 21.91 -23.47 55.17
C TYR A 131 21.62 -22.51 56.33
N LYS A 132 20.59 -21.65 56.23
CA LYS A 132 20.20 -20.75 57.33
C LYS A 132 19.82 -21.53 58.60
N GLN A 133 19.15 -22.67 58.46
CA GLN A 133 18.84 -23.53 59.60
C GLN A 133 20.09 -24.18 60.21
N LEU A 134 21.04 -24.59 59.38
CA LEU A 134 22.36 -25.07 59.83
C LEU A 134 23.13 -23.99 60.58
N ASP A 135 23.21 -22.78 60.03
CA ASP A 135 23.91 -21.67 60.66
C ASP A 135 23.27 -21.28 62.01
N SER A 136 21.94 -21.27 62.09
CA SER A 136 21.19 -21.02 63.32
C SER A 136 21.46 -22.07 64.41
N THR A 137 21.42 -23.36 64.05
CA THR A 137 21.71 -24.46 65.00
C THR A 137 23.17 -24.45 65.45
N LYS A 138 24.11 -24.17 64.54
CA LYS A 138 25.53 -23.98 64.85
C LYS A 138 25.76 -22.84 65.85
N LYS A 139 25.16 -21.67 65.61
CA LYS A 139 25.26 -20.50 66.51
C LYS A 139 24.63 -20.77 67.88
N ARG A 140 23.51 -21.50 67.92
CA ARG A 140 22.89 -21.93 69.18
C ARG A 140 23.83 -22.85 69.96
N PHE A 141 24.37 -23.89 69.33
CA PHE A 141 25.35 -24.78 69.96
C PHE A 141 26.55 -24.00 70.50
N GLU A 142 27.13 -23.09 69.72
CA GLU A 142 28.27 -22.28 70.15
C GLU A 142 27.96 -21.43 71.38
N ARG A 143 26.77 -20.84 71.46
CA ARG A 143 26.32 -20.06 72.62
C ARG A 143 26.14 -20.94 73.86
N GLU A 144 25.39 -22.03 73.74
CA GLU A 144 25.10 -22.93 74.88
C GLU A 144 26.38 -23.62 75.38
N TRP A 145 27.32 -23.94 74.49
CA TRP A 145 28.64 -24.46 74.86
C TRP A 145 29.43 -23.46 75.72
N ARG A 146 29.47 -22.18 75.31
CA ARG A 146 30.12 -21.12 76.11
C ARG A 146 29.45 -20.91 77.47
N GLU A 147 28.14 -21.13 77.58
CA GLU A 147 27.42 -21.06 78.86
C GLU A 147 27.72 -22.26 79.76
N ALA A 148 27.79 -23.47 79.18
CA ALA A 148 28.19 -24.68 79.89
C ALA A 148 29.62 -24.58 80.42
N GLU A 149 30.55 -24.07 79.62
CA GLU A 149 31.94 -23.86 80.03
C GLU A 149 32.05 -22.84 81.17
N ARG A 150 31.32 -21.72 81.09
CA ARG A 150 31.24 -20.73 82.18
C ARG A 150 30.66 -21.31 83.47
N ALA A 151 29.59 -22.12 83.36
CA ALA A 151 28.98 -22.77 84.51
C ALA A 151 29.91 -23.81 85.16
N ALA A 152 30.64 -24.57 84.35
CA ALA A 152 31.64 -25.54 84.82
C ALA A 152 32.79 -24.85 85.57
N GLN A 153 33.36 -23.77 85.01
CA GLN A 153 34.40 -22.98 85.67
C GLN A 153 33.90 -22.34 86.97
N TYR A 154 32.64 -21.89 87.02
CA TYR A 154 32.05 -21.37 88.25
C TYR A 154 31.90 -22.46 89.32
N ALA A 155 31.39 -23.64 88.95
CA ALA A 155 31.27 -24.77 89.87
C ALA A 155 32.63 -25.22 90.42
N GLU A 156 33.67 -25.26 89.58
CA GLU A 156 35.04 -25.58 90.01
C GLU A 156 35.59 -24.54 90.99
N LYS A 157 35.39 -23.24 90.72
CA LYS A 157 35.79 -22.16 91.63
C LYS A 157 35.07 -22.23 92.98
N THR A 158 33.77 -22.51 92.99
CA THR A 158 32.98 -22.65 94.22
C THR A 158 33.40 -23.88 95.02
N ASP A 159 33.76 -24.99 94.36
CA ASP A 159 34.26 -26.22 95.02
C ASP A 159 35.63 -26.01 95.70
N GLN A 160 36.45 -25.10 95.16
CA GLN A 160 37.77 -24.75 95.71
C GLN A 160 37.71 -23.63 96.77
N ASP A 161 36.57 -22.96 96.95
CA ASP A 161 36.41 -21.88 97.93
C ASP A 161 36.19 -22.45 99.35
N ILE A 162 37.15 -22.18 100.23
CA ILE A 162 37.14 -22.61 101.64
C ILE A 162 35.93 -22.04 102.40
N ASN A 163 35.33 -20.95 101.93
CA ASN A 163 34.18 -20.30 102.57
C ASN A 163 32.83 -20.75 102.00
N ALA A 164 32.80 -21.53 100.92
CA ALA A 164 31.56 -21.99 100.30
C ALA A 164 30.93 -23.13 101.12
N THR A 165 29.59 -23.11 101.25
CA THR A 165 28.89 -24.22 101.92
C THR A 165 28.75 -25.42 100.99
N LYS A 166 28.58 -26.62 101.55
CA LYS A 166 28.28 -27.84 100.76
C LYS A 166 27.05 -27.66 99.87
N ALA A 167 26.06 -26.89 100.32
CA ALA A 167 24.85 -26.61 99.54
C ALA A 167 25.13 -25.71 98.32
N ASP A 168 26.03 -24.73 98.47
CA ASP A 168 26.43 -23.82 97.38
C ASP A 168 27.21 -24.57 96.30
N VAL A 169 28.12 -25.45 96.70
CA VAL A 169 28.88 -26.33 95.81
C VAL A 169 27.95 -27.25 95.03
N GLU A 170 27.03 -27.93 95.73
CA GLU A 170 26.07 -28.85 95.10
C GLU A 170 25.17 -28.12 94.10
N LYS A 171 24.67 -26.94 94.45
CA LYS A 171 23.87 -26.10 93.56
C LYS A 171 24.65 -25.68 92.30
N ALA A 172 25.92 -25.28 92.46
CA ALA A 172 26.78 -24.91 91.34
C ALA A 172 27.08 -26.10 90.41
N LYS A 173 27.35 -27.29 90.98
CA LYS A 173 27.54 -28.54 90.22
C LYS A 173 26.27 -28.96 89.48
N GLN A 174 25.10 -28.89 90.11
CA GLN A 174 23.82 -29.17 89.45
C GLN A 174 23.55 -28.21 88.27
N GLN A 175 23.83 -26.92 88.45
CA GLN A 175 23.69 -25.93 87.38
C GLN A 175 24.66 -26.19 86.22
N ALA A 176 25.90 -26.59 86.51
CA ALA A 176 26.89 -26.97 85.49
C ALA A 176 26.45 -28.23 84.72
N HIS A 177 25.98 -29.28 85.41
CA HIS A 177 25.44 -30.49 84.78
C HIS A 177 24.23 -30.19 83.89
N MET A 178 23.30 -29.36 84.35
CA MET A 178 22.14 -28.95 83.54
C MET A 178 22.57 -28.20 82.27
N ARG A 179 23.53 -27.26 82.36
CA ARG A 179 24.05 -26.54 81.19
C ARG A 179 24.82 -27.44 80.23
N ALA A 180 25.60 -28.39 80.75
CA ALA A 180 26.29 -29.38 79.92
C ALA A 180 25.30 -30.27 79.14
N HIS A 181 24.20 -30.68 79.77
CA HIS A 181 23.14 -31.44 79.09
C HIS A 181 22.52 -30.64 77.94
N VAL A 182 22.15 -29.37 78.17
CA VAL A 182 21.59 -28.49 77.12
C VAL A 182 22.57 -28.27 75.97
N ALA A 183 23.86 -28.10 76.27
CA ALA A 183 24.90 -27.97 75.25
C ALA A 183 25.04 -29.25 74.40
N GLU A 184 24.95 -30.44 75.03
CA GLU A 184 24.99 -31.72 74.30
C GLU A 184 23.75 -31.94 73.43
N GLU A 185 22.55 -31.55 73.89
CA GLU A 185 21.34 -31.53 73.04
C GLU A 185 21.53 -30.62 71.83
N CYS A 186 22.05 -29.40 72.03
CA CYS A 186 22.31 -28.47 70.92
C CYS A 186 23.37 -28.99 69.94
N LYS A 187 24.36 -29.74 70.43
CA LYS A 187 25.38 -30.40 69.60
C LYS A 187 24.76 -31.48 68.73
N ASN A 188 23.85 -32.29 69.28
CA ASN A 188 23.11 -33.31 68.54
C ASN A 188 22.20 -32.68 67.48
N ASP A 189 21.49 -31.59 67.82
CA ASP A 189 20.69 -30.81 66.86
C ASP A 189 21.54 -30.28 65.70
N TYR A 190 22.70 -29.70 66.00
CA TYR A 190 23.64 -29.20 65.00
C TYR A 190 24.18 -30.33 64.11
N ALA A 191 24.59 -31.46 64.70
CA ALA A 191 25.09 -32.62 63.95
C ALA A 191 24.03 -33.19 63.00
N ALA A 192 22.78 -33.32 63.45
CA ALA A 192 21.66 -33.77 62.62
C ALA A 192 21.38 -32.80 61.45
N GLN A 193 21.37 -31.50 61.73
CA GLN A 193 21.15 -30.48 60.70
C GLN A 193 22.32 -30.42 59.70
N LEU A 194 23.55 -30.66 60.14
CA LEU A 194 24.73 -30.72 59.27
C LEU A 194 24.65 -31.90 58.30
N GLN A 195 24.28 -33.09 58.79
CA GLN A 195 24.09 -34.26 57.95
C GLN A 195 22.99 -34.02 56.89
N LYS A 196 21.88 -33.40 57.31
CA LYS A 196 20.78 -33.01 56.41
C LYS A 196 21.27 -32.05 55.32
N TYR A 197 21.95 -30.96 55.71
CA TYR A 197 22.45 -29.97 54.77
C TYR A 197 23.45 -30.56 53.77
N ASN A 198 24.41 -31.38 54.22
CA ASN A 198 25.39 -32.00 53.32
C ASN A 198 24.73 -32.91 52.27
N LYS A 199 23.66 -33.63 52.66
CA LYS A 199 22.88 -34.44 51.72
C LYS A 199 22.17 -33.57 50.68
N GLU A 200 21.50 -32.50 51.12
CA GLU A 200 20.81 -31.57 50.21
C GLU A 200 21.77 -30.80 49.31
N GLN A 201 22.93 -30.39 49.84
CA GLN A 201 24.00 -29.75 49.08
C GLN A 201 24.52 -30.68 47.98
N ASN A 202 24.75 -31.95 48.30
CA ASN A 202 25.18 -32.94 47.32
C ASN A 202 24.13 -33.15 46.22
N GLN A 203 22.86 -33.30 46.61
CA GLN A 203 21.75 -33.41 45.66
C GLN A 203 21.64 -32.18 44.75
N PHE A 204 21.81 -30.98 45.31
CA PHE A 204 21.76 -29.73 44.55
C PHE A 204 22.85 -29.64 43.48
N TYR A 205 24.12 -29.83 43.85
CA TYR A 205 25.24 -29.60 42.95
C TYR A 205 25.52 -30.76 41.99
N PHE A 206 25.23 -32.00 42.40
CA PHE A 206 25.59 -33.18 41.60
C PHE A 206 24.41 -33.83 40.89
N ASN A 207 23.19 -33.31 41.06
CA ASN A 207 22.00 -33.87 40.43
C ASN A 207 21.03 -32.78 39.94
N ASP A 208 20.45 -31.99 40.83
CA ASP A 208 19.37 -31.06 40.47
C ASP A 208 19.84 -29.97 39.50
N MET A 209 20.88 -29.22 39.86
CA MET A 209 21.40 -28.12 39.03
C MET A 209 21.95 -28.62 37.68
N PRO A 210 22.77 -29.69 37.62
CA PRO A 210 23.22 -30.22 36.35
C PRO A 210 22.09 -30.61 35.41
N LEU A 211 21.05 -31.30 35.92
CA LEU A 211 19.90 -31.70 35.11
C LEU A 211 19.13 -30.49 34.59
N ILE A 212 18.91 -29.46 35.42
CA ILE A 212 18.19 -28.26 35.00
C ILE A 212 18.98 -27.51 33.93
N PHE A 213 20.27 -27.26 34.14
CA PHE A 213 21.10 -26.53 33.18
C PHE A 213 21.31 -27.28 31.86
N ASN A 214 21.37 -28.61 31.89
CA ASN A 214 21.42 -29.40 30.65
C ASN A 214 20.11 -29.31 29.85
N LYS A 215 18.95 -29.20 30.51
CA LYS A 215 17.68 -28.90 29.82
C LYS A 215 17.68 -27.50 29.21
N VAL A 216 18.24 -26.52 29.91
CA VAL A 216 18.38 -25.15 29.38
C VAL A 216 19.35 -25.10 28.19
N GLN A 217 20.43 -25.89 28.22
CA GLN A 217 21.34 -26.06 27.09
C GLN A 217 20.63 -26.66 25.88
N ASP A 218 19.89 -27.76 26.05
CA ASP A 218 19.13 -28.38 24.95
C ASP A 218 18.10 -27.41 24.34
N LEU A 219 17.42 -26.63 25.18
CA LEU A 219 16.51 -25.56 24.76
C LEU A 219 17.25 -24.52 23.89
N ASP A 220 18.42 -24.06 24.35
CA ASP A 220 19.25 -23.08 23.63
C ASP A 220 19.71 -23.63 22.26
N GLU A 221 20.19 -24.86 22.22
CA GLU A 221 20.64 -25.54 21.00
C GLU A 221 19.50 -25.80 20.01
N ARG A 222 18.31 -26.16 20.50
CA ARG A 222 17.10 -26.28 19.67
C ARG A 222 16.70 -24.94 19.07
N ARG A 223 16.72 -23.86 19.87
CA ARG A 223 16.45 -22.50 19.38
C ARG A 223 17.41 -22.12 18.26
N VAL A 224 18.72 -22.33 18.45
CA VAL A 224 19.74 -22.01 17.42
C VAL A 224 19.49 -22.80 16.14
N ARG A 225 19.22 -24.11 16.24
CA ARG A 225 18.90 -24.93 15.06
C ARG A 225 17.65 -24.45 14.32
N LYS A 226 16.58 -24.10 15.05
CA LYS A 226 15.35 -23.59 14.43
C LYS A 226 15.56 -22.24 13.75
N LEU A 227 16.34 -21.34 14.36
CA LEU A 227 16.72 -20.07 13.76
C LEU A 227 17.52 -20.28 12.45
N ALA A 228 18.50 -21.19 12.47
CA ALA A 228 19.28 -21.53 11.29
C ALA A 228 18.40 -22.09 10.15
N GLN A 229 17.40 -22.93 10.47
CA GLN A 229 16.40 -23.38 9.50
C GLN A 229 15.61 -22.20 8.90
N GLY A 230 15.25 -21.22 9.73
CA GLY A 230 14.62 -19.98 9.27
C GLY A 230 15.48 -19.19 8.28
N TYR A 231 16.80 -19.14 8.46
CA TYR A 231 17.72 -18.49 7.51
C TYR A 231 17.79 -19.23 6.17
N ILE A 232 17.85 -20.57 6.20
CA ILE A 232 17.88 -21.38 4.99
C ILE A 232 16.57 -21.22 4.21
N LEU A 233 15.44 -21.30 4.90
CA LEU A 233 14.11 -21.18 4.32
C LEU A 233 13.90 -19.82 3.63
N PHE A 234 14.48 -18.74 4.17
CA PHE A 234 14.46 -17.43 3.51
C PHE A 234 15.06 -17.48 2.11
N SER A 235 16.27 -18.02 1.98
CA SER A 235 16.96 -18.16 0.69
C SER A 235 16.21 -19.11 -0.24
N ASP A 236 15.74 -20.23 0.29
CA ASP A 236 15.11 -21.26 -0.53
C ASP A 236 13.75 -20.81 -1.07
N THR A 237 13.02 -19.96 -0.34
CA THR A 237 11.79 -19.31 -0.83
C THR A 237 12.06 -18.45 -2.07
N GLU A 238 13.12 -17.65 -2.08
CA GLU A 238 13.51 -16.84 -3.26
C GLU A 238 13.94 -17.74 -4.43
N LYS A 239 14.75 -18.78 -4.17
CA LYS A 239 15.20 -19.71 -5.21
C LYS A 239 14.04 -20.47 -5.86
N HIS A 240 12.99 -20.79 -5.09
CA HIS A 240 11.88 -21.60 -5.57
C HIS A 240 11.11 -20.93 -6.71
N VAL A 241 11.01 -19.60 -6.71
CA VAL A 241 10.29 -18.86 -7.76
C VAL A 241 11.15 -18.54 -8.98
N MET A 242 12.48 -18.67 -8.90
CA MET A 242 13.41 -18.34 -9.99
C MET A 242 13.06 -19.01 -11.33
N PRO A 243 12.66 -20.31 -11.40
CA PRO A 243 12.30 -20.93 -12.66
C PRO A 243 11.09 -20.28 -13.34
N ILE A 244 10.07 -19.87 -12.55
CA ILE A 244 8.88 -19.22 -13.10
C ILE A 244 9.18 -17.78 -13.49
N ILE A 245 9.96 -17.06 -12.69
CA ILE A 245 10.48 -15.74 -13.08
C ILE A 245 11.23 -15.83 -14.41
N GLY A 246 12.12 -16.83 -14.57
CA GLY A 246 12.83 -17.08 -15.82
C GLY A 246 11.86 -17.29 -16.99
N LYS A 247 10.82 -18.10 -16.80
CA LYS A 247 9.77 -18.31 -17.80
C LYS A 247 9.05 -17.01 -18.19
N CYS A 248 8.74 -16.13 -17.23
CA CYS A 248 8.10 -14.84 -17.54
C CYS A 248 9.01 -13.95 -18.41
N LEU A 249 10.30 -13.89 -18.09
CA LEU A 249 11.28 -13.12 -18.87
C LEU A 249 11.48 -13.70 -20.28
N GLU A 250 11.50 -15.02 -20.40
CA GLU A 250 11.52 -15.71 -21.70
C GLU A 250 10.24 -15.43 -22.50
N GLY A 251 9.07 -15.40 -21.84
CA GLY A 251 7.80 -15.02 -22.44
C GLY A 251 7.81 -13.60 -23.02
N MET A 252 8.32 -12.63 -22.26
CA MET A 252 8.49 -11.25 -22.73
C MET A 252 9.43 -11.16 -23.95
N THR A 253 10.54 -11.89 -23.91
CA THR A 253 11.49 -11.96 -25.03
C THR A 253 10.80 -12.54 -26.27
N LYS A 254 10.04 -13.63 -26.10
CA LYS A 254 9.31 -14.27 -27.18
C LYS A 254 8.25 -13.36 -27.80
N ALA A 255 7.49 -12.63 -26.96
CA ALA A 255 6.52 -11.65 -27.43
C ALA A 255 7.21 -10.61 -28.34
N GLY A 256 8.35 -10.06 -27.91
CA GLY A 256 9.15 -9.14 -28.73
C GLY A 256 9.60 -9.75 -30.08
N THR A 257 9.99 -11.03 -30.10
CA THR A 257 10.38 -11.71 -31.36
C THR A 257 9.22 -12.04 -32.28
N ASN A 258 7.97 -12.05 -31.78
CA ASN A 258 6.78 -12.35 -32.58
C ASN A 258 6.25 -11.13 -33.35
N VAL A 259 6.76 -9.93 -33.07
CA VAL A 259 6.40 -8.72 -33.81
C VAL A 259 6.82 -8.88 -35.28
N ASN A 260 5.88 -8.62 -36.18
CA ASN A 260 6.06 -8.81 -37.62
C ASN A 260 5.55 -7.58 -38.39
N GLU A 261 6.48 -6.75 -38.81
CA GLU A 261 6.22 -5.48 -39.48
C GLU A 261 5.53 -5.65 -40.84
N ARG A 262 5.82 -6.74 -41.55
CA ARG A 262 5.19 -7.04 -42.86
C ARG A 262 3.75 -7.47 -42.68
N ASN A 263 3.49 -8.33 -41.71
CA ASN A 263 2.14 -8.76 -41.39
C ASN A 263 1.29 -7.58 -40.89
N ASP A 264 1.84 -6.73 -40.03
CA ASP A 264 1.17 -5.52 -39.55
C ASP A 264 0.80 -4.59 -40.71
N SER A 265 1.72 -4.37 -41.66
CA SER A 265 1.44 -3.61 -42.88
C SER A 265 0.31 -4.21 -43.72
N MET A 266 0.29 -5.55 -43.86
CA MET A 266 -0.78 -6.26 -44.58
C MET A 266 -2.13 -6.12 -43.88
N VAL A 267 -2.18 -6.23 -42.55
CA VAL A 267 -3.39 -6.02 -41.75
C VAL A 267 -3.94 -4.62 -41.97
N VAL A 268 -3.08 -3.60 -42.00
CA VAL A 268 -3.49 -2.21 -42.29
C VAL A 268 -4.07 -2.08 -43.70
N ILE A 269 -3.43 -2.70 -44.71
CA ILE A 269 -3.94 -2.69 -46.09
C ILE A 269 -5.32 -3.37 -46.14
N GLU A 270 -5.47 -4.55 -45.55
CA GLU A 270 -6.73 -5.30 -45.57
C GLU A 270 -7.87 -4.53 -44.89
N GLN A 271 -7.59 -3.82 -43.79
CA GLN A 271 -8.56 -3.01 -43.07
C GLN A 271 -8.95 -1.73 -43.80
N ASN A 272 -8.05 -1.14 -44.58
CA ASN A 272 -8.23 0.20 -45.15
C ASN A 272 -8.36 0.24 -46.68
N LYS A 273 -8.15 -0.88 -47.38
CA LYS A 273 -8.30 -0.95 -48.83
C LYS A 273 -9.76 -0.63 -49.20
N SER A 274 -9.94 0.54 -49.80
CA SER A 274 -11.25 1.07 -50.21
C SER A 274 -11.86 0.35 -51.41
N GLY A 275 -11.07 -0.45 -52.13
CA GLY A 275 -11.48 -1.10 -53.37
C GLY A 275 -11.46 -0.19 -54.60
N PHE A 276 -11.14 1.10 -54.45
CA PHE A 276 -10.98 2.00 -55.59
C PHE A 276 -9.79 1.58 -56.43
N GLU A 277 -10.02 1.49 -57.75
CA GLU A 277 -8.95 1.33 -58.71
C GLU A 277 -8.17 2.65 -58.84
N ARG A 278 -6.89 2.52 -59.15
CA ARG A 278 -6.03 3.68 -59.37
C ARG A 278 -6.56 4.44 -60.60
N PRO A 279 -6.70 5.78 -60.54
CA PRO A 279 -7.08 6.56 -61.72
C PRO A 279 -6.14 6.24 -62.89
N GLY A 280 -6.73 5.90 -64.03
CA GLY A 280 -6.02 5.71 -65.29
C GLY A 280 -5.65 7.05 -65.95
N ASP A 281 -5.01 6.95 -67.11
CA ASP A 281 -4.66 8.15 -67.89
C ASP A 281 -5.92 8.90 -68.31
N VAL A 282 -5.87 10.23 -68.22
CA VAL A 282 -6.97 11.09 -68.66
C VAL A 282 -6.98 11.12 -70.17
N GLU A 283 -8.08 10.69 -70.78
CA GLU A 283 -8.22 10.66 -72.23
C GLU A 283 -8.23 12.08 -72.84
N PHE A 284 -7.68 12.21 -74.05
CA PHE A 284 -7.68 13.48 -74.79
C PHE A 284 -9.08 13.78 -75.35
N GLU A 285 -9.68 14.89 -74.91
CA GLU A 285 -10.95 15.37 -75.44
C GLU A 285 -10.73 16.21 -76.72
N ASP A 286 -10.82 15.58 -77.90
CA ASP A 286 -10.74 16.26 -79.19
C ASP A 286 -12.07 16.95 -79.55
N TYR A 287 -12.13 18.27 -79.37
CA TYR A 287 -13.32 19.07 -79.71
C TYR A 287 -13.47 19.41 -81.21
N SER A 288 -12.49 19.06 -82.05
CA SER A 288 -12.48 19.44 -83.48
C SER A 288 -13.43 18.63 -84.36
N GLN A 289 -13.95 17.49 -83.88
CA GLN A 289 -14.86 16.61 -84.64
C GLN A 289 -16.37 16.81 -84.33
N GLY A 290 -16.74 17.89 -83.64
CA GLY A 290 -18.11 18.12 -83.20
C GLY A 290 -18.47 17.28 -81.97
N ILE A 291 -19.28 17.84 -81.07
CA ILE A 291 -19.53 17.30 -79.73
C ILE A 291 -20.33 15.98 -79.83
N ASN A 292 -19.64 14.86 -80.04
CA ASN A 292 -20.15 13.57 -79.62
C ASN A 292 -20.00 13.51 -78.10
N ARG A 293 -21.12 13.64 -77.38
CA ARG A 293 -21.18 13.42 -75.94
C ARG A 293 -20.65 12.01 -75.67
N ALA A 294 -19.40 11.92 -75.22
CA ALA A 294 -18.87 10.70 -74.66
C ALA A 294 -19.82 10.21 -73.58
N SER A 295 -20.25 8.96 -73.72
CA SER A 295 -21.01 8.23 -72.70
C SER A 295 -20.29 8.40 -71.38
N SER A 296 -20.97 8.93 -70.37
CA SER A 296 -20.48 8.92 -69.00
C SER A 296 -20.32 7.47 -68.59
N ASP A 297 -19.10 6.93 -68.69
CA ASP A 297 -18.73 5.66 -68.06
C ASP A 297 -18.58 5.92 -66.55
N SER A 298 -19.72 6.21 -65.94
CA SER A 298 -20.00 6.08 -64.52
C SER A 298 -20.20 4.58 -64.23
N SER A 299 -19.22 3.76 -64.57
CA SER A 299 -19.17 2.37 -64.15
C SER A 299 -17.97 2.21 -63.22
N LEU A 300 -18.28 2.19 -61.91
CA LEU A 300 -17.47 1.49 -60.94
C LEU A 300 -17.26 0.08 -61.50
N GLY A 301 -16.07 -0.17 -62.05
CA GLY A 301 -15.64 -1.48 -62.52
C GLY A 301 -15.78 -2.48 -61.38
N THR A 302 -16.70 -3.40 -61.53
CA THR A 302 -16.75 -4.62 -60.72
C THR A 302 -15.59 -5.51 -61.17
N PRO A 303 -14.76 -6.07 -60.27
CA PRO A 303 -13.77 -7.05 -60.69
C PRO A 303 -14.51 -8.31 -61.16
N LYS A 304 -14.35 -8.69 -62.43
CA LYS A 304 -14.77 -10.01 -62.92
C LYS A 304 -13.85 -11.08 -62.31
N GLY A 305 -14.25 -11.61 -61.17
CA GLY A 305 -13.85 -12.94 -60.69
C GLY A 305 -15.00 -13.94 -60.91
N PRO A 306 -14.74 -15.24 -61.16
CA PRO A 306 -15.78 -16.24 -61.30
C PRO A 306 -16.62 -16.35 -60.02
N MET A 307 -17.94 -16.27 -60.15
CA MET A 307 -18.90 -16.39 -59.06
C MET A 307 -19.20 -17.87 -58.78
N GLU A 308 -19.03 -18.31 -57.54
CA GLU A 308 -19.79 -19.42 -56.97
C GLU A 308 -20.54 -18.94 -55.71
N LEU A 309 -21.88 -19.08 -55.80
CA LEU A 309 -22.86 -19.39 -54.73
C LEU A 309 -22.88 -18.56 -53.44
N LEU A 310 -23.83 -17.60 -53.33
CA LEU A 310 -25.12 -17.74 -52.63
C LEU A 310 -25.81 -16.37 -52.42
N GLY A 311 -27.13 -16.29 -52.63
CA GLY A 311 -28.03 -15.62 -51.66
C GLY A 311 -28.50 -14.17 -51.89
N LYS A 312 -29.59 -14.03 -52.66
CA LYS A 312 -30.84 -13.27 -52.35
C LYS A 312 -30.85 -11.71 -52.23
N ASN A 313 -31.51 -11.14 -53.25
CA ASN A 313 -32.74 -10.30 -53.21
C ASN A 313 -32.68 -8.77 -52.91
N ARG A 314 -33.01 -7.99 -53.97
CA ARG A 314 -33.99 -6.84 -54.08
C ARG A 314 -33.75 -5.61 -53.18
N SER A 315 -33.91 -4.35 -53.60
CA SER A 315 -34.67 -3.72 -54.69
C SER A 315 -34.21 -2.26 -54.89
N LYS A 316 -34.35 -1.80 -56.14
CA LYS A 316 -34.11 -0.48 -56.74
C LYS A 316 -34.84 0.69 -56.05
N ASN A 317 -34.36 1.93 -56.23
CA ASN A 317 -34.97 2.91 -57.15
C ASN A 317 -34.13 4.21 -57.30
N PHE A 318 -34.15 4.74 -58.52
CA PHE A 318 -33.33 5.81 -59.10
C PHE A 318 -34.29 6.85 -59.69
N TRP A 319 -34.04 8.16 -59.53
CA TRP A 319 -34.51 9.30 -60.36
C TRP A 319 -33.71 10.55 -59.91
N LEU A 320 -32.64 11.01 -60.59
CA LEU A 320 -32.54 11.85 -61.79
C LEU A 320 -33.30 13.19 -61.75
N PHE A 321 -32.59 14.31 -61.51
CA PHE A 321 -32.55 15.49 -62.40
C PHE A 321 -31.27 16.30 -62.20
N SER A 322 -30.82 16.89 -63.30
CA SER A 322 -29.48 17.40 -63.60
C SER A 322 -29.45 18.93 -63.56
N LYS A 323 -28.35 19.56 -63.11
CA LYS A 323 -27.61 20.58 -63.90
C LYS A 323 -26.34 21.09 -63.21
N LYS A 324 -25.36 21.33 -64.07
CA LYS A 324 -23.94 21.64 -63.86
C LYS A 324 -23.68 23.03 -63.29
N SER A 325 -22.60 23.16 -62.51
CA SER A 325 -21.53 24.15 -62.74
C SER A 325 -20.24 23.69 -62.03
N LYS A 326 -19.06 23.97 -62.61
CA LYS A 326 -17.75 23.73 -61.97
C LYS A 326 -17.66 24.56 -60.67
N PRO A 327 -17.05 24.05 -59.59
CA PRO A 327 -16.16 24.94 -58.82
C PRO A 327 -14.93 24.21 -58.22
N THR A 328 -13.73 24.78 -58.26
CA THR A 328 -13.08 25.44 -57.11
C THR A 328 -13.36 24.74 -55.77
N VAL A 329 -12.32 24.31 -55.04
CA VAL A 329 -12.42 23.71 -53.70
C VAL A 329 -13.35 24.55 -52.82
N THR A 330 -14.61 24.14 -52.69
CA THR A 330 -15.63 24.83 -51.92
C THR A 330 -15.63 24.31 -50.49
N GLU A 331 -15.73 25.22 -49.51
CA GLU A 331 -15.79 24.93 -48.07
C GLU A 331 -16.92 23.96 -47.69
N ASP A 332 -17.92 23.79 -48.57
CA ASP A 332 -19.08 22.91 -48.37
C ASP A 332 -18.81 21.42 -48.68
N PHE A 333 -17.59 21.07 -49.10
CA PHE A 333 -17.14 19.73 -49.44
C PHE A 333 -18.03 19.00 -50.47
N THR A 334 -18.76 19.74 -51.31
CA THR A 334 -19.66 19.17 -52.34
C THR A 334 -18.95 18.31 -53.39
N HIS A 335 -17.62 18.41 -53.47
CA HIS A 335 -16.76 17.58 -54.31
C HIS A 335 -16.50 16.17 -53.75
N LEU A 336 -16.81 15.91 -52.47
CA LEU A 336 -16.60 14.61 -51.82
C LEU A 336 -17.83 13.71 -51.94
N PRO A 337 -17.66 12.36 -52.01
CA PRO A 337 -18.76 11.41 -51.92
C PRO A 337 -19.62 11.63 -50.66
N PRO A 338 -20.93 11.35 -50.68
CA PRO A 338 -21.86 11.72 -49.59
C PRO A 338 -21.42 11.27 -48.19
N GLU A 339 -20.90 10.04 -48.07
CA GLU A 339 -20.39 9.47 -46.81
C GLU A 339 -19.16 10.23 -46.26
N GLN A 340 -18.22 10.56 -47.15
CA GLN A 340 -16.99 11.29 -46.82
C GLN A 340 -17.26 12.78 -46.57
N ARG A 341 -18.14 13.39 -47.36
CA ARG A 341 -18.64 14.75 -47.14
C ARG A 341 -19.27 14.86 -45.76
N ARG A 342 -20.15 13.91 -45.38
CA ARG A 342 -20.77 13.87 -44.05
C ARG A 342 -19.73 13.75 -42.94
N LYS A 343 -18.77 12.83 -43.07
CA LYS A 343 -17.72 12.63 -42.05
C LYS A 343 -16.84 13.88 -41.88
N ARG A 344 -16.47 14.55 -42.97
CA ARG A 344 -15.68 15.80 -42.92
C ARG A 344 -16.47 16.98 -42.35
N LEU A 345 -17.76 17.12 -42.71
CA LEU A 345 -18.66 18.12 -42.14
C LEU A 345 -18.89 17.87 -40.64
N GLN A 346 -19.04 16.61 -40.20
CA GLN A 346 -19.15 16.24 -38.78
C GLN A 346 -17.88 16.58 -37.99
N GLN A 347 -16.70 16.24 -38.53
CA GLN A 347 -15.44 16.60 -37.89
C GLN A 347 -15.27 18.12 -37.75
N LYS A 348 -15.66 18.89 -38.78
CA LYS A 348 -15.68 20.35 -38.71
C LYS A 348 -16.67 20.90 -37.70
N LEU A 349 -17.84 20.29 -37.57
CA LEU A 349 -18.82 20.65 -36.54
C LEU A 349 -18.29 20.38 -35.13
N GLU A 350 -17.64 19.24 -34.89
CA GLU A 350 -17.02 18.94 -33.59
C GLU A 350 -15.91 19.94 -33.23
N GLU A 351 -15.07 20.31 -34.20
CA GLU A 351 -14.04 21.35 -34.02
C GLU A 351 -14.67 22.71 -33.67
N ILE A 352 -15.71 23.14 -34.40
CA ILE A 352 -16.41 24.41 -34.15
C ILE A 352 -17.15 24.38 -32.80
N CYS A 353 -17.79 23.27 -32.43
CA CYS A 353 -18.45 23.09 -31.14
C CYS A 353 -17.46 23.21 -29.99
N LYS A 354 -16.26 22.61 -30.11
CA LYS A 354 -15.22 22.69 -29.08
C LYS A 354 -14.71 24.11 -28.91
N GLU A 355 -14.46 24.82 -30.00
CA GLU A 355 -14.01 26.22 -29.92
C GLU A 355 -15.13 27.14 -29.41
N LEU A 356 -16.39 26.88 -29.80
CA LEU A 356 -17.55 27.63 -29.30
C LEU A 356 -17.73 27.44 -27.79
N GLN A 357 -17.56 26.22 -27.27
CA GLN A 357 -17.66 25.98 -25.83
C GLN A 357 -16.57 26.73 -25.07
N LYS A 358 -15.33 26.71 -25.57
CA LYS A 358 -14.20 27.44 -24.97
C LYS A 358 -14.44 28.95 -24.93
N GLU A 359 -14.98 29.52 -26.01
CA GLU A 359 -15.33 30.96 -26.07
C GLU A 359 -16.52 31.30 -25.15
N VAL A 360 -17.50 30.40 -25.01
CA VAL A 360 -18.60 30.55 -24.04
C VAL A 360 -18.08 30.53 -22.61
N ASP A 361 -17.20 29.59 -22.26
CA ASP A 361 -16.59 29.50 -20.93
C ASP A 361 -15.75 30.75 -20.63
N GLN A 362 -14.99 31.24 -21.62
CA GLN A 362 -14.24 32.49 -21.52
C GLN A 362 -15.16 33.70 -21.33
N SER A 363 -16.30 33.76 -22.03
CA SER A 363 -17.30 34.82 -21.85
C SER A 363 -17.94 34.79 -20.46
N GLU A 364 -18.20 33.60 -19.91
CA GLU A 364 -18.74 33.46 -18.55
C GLU A 364 -17.72 33.92 -17.50
N ALA A 365 -16.45 33.53 -17.67
CA ALA A 365 -15.37 33.99 -16.81
C ALA A 365 -15.18 35.52 -16.86
N LEU A 366 -15.21 36.11 -18.06
CA LEU A 366 -15.15 37.57 -18.23
C LEU A 366 -16.36 38.27 -17.62
N GLY A 367 -17.55 37.67 -17.69
CA GLY A 367 -18.75 38.16 -17.01
C GLY A 367 -18.58 38.19 -15.49
N LYS A 368 -18.09 37.09 -14.90
CA LYS A 368 -17.78 37.02 -13.46
C LYS A 368 -16.71 38.03 -13.06
N MET A 369 -15.66 38.23 -13.87
CA MET A 369 -14.63 39.25 -13.62
C MET A 369 -15.19 40.67 -13.68
N LYS A 370 -16.08 40.96 -14.64
CA LYS A 370 -16.77 42.26 -14.72
C LYS A 370 -17.61 42.52 -13.47
N ASP A 371 -18.36 41.53 -13.00
CA ASP A 371 -19.18 41.64 -11.79
C ASP A 371 -18.32 41.91 -10.55
N VAL A 372 -17.13 41.28 -10.46
CA VAL A 372 -16.17 41.53 -9.37
C VAL A 372 -15.63 42.96 -9.44
N TYR A 373 -15.26 43.45 -10.63
CA TYR A 373 -14.78 44.82 -10.80
C TYR A 373 -15.87 45.87 -10.50
N GLU A 374 -17.15 45.59 -10.83
CA GLU A 374 -18.28 46.48 -10.52
C GLU A 374 -18.56 46.56 -9.02
N LYS A 375 -18.41 45.43 -8.32
CA LYS A 375 -18.64 45.34 -6.87
C LYS A 375 -17.48 45.83 -6.04
N ASN A 376 -16.25 45.75 -6.56
CA ASN A 376 -15.04 46.11 -5.83
C ASN A 376 -14.07 46.93 -6.71
N PRO A 377 -14.20 48.28 -6.75
CA PRO A 377 -13.43 49.16 -7.64
C PRO A 377 -11.90 49.11 -7.45
N GLN A 378 -11.41 48.56 -6.33
CA GLN A 378 -9.97 48.40 -6.08
C GLN A 378 -9.35 47.21 -6.84
N MET A 379 -10.18 46.28 -7.33
CA MET A 379 -9.72 45.05 -8.01
C MET A 379 -9.57 45.23 -9.53
N GLY A 380 -10.08 46.33 -10.11
CA GLY A 380 -9.97 46.66 -11.52
C GLY A 380 -11.11 47.54 -12.01
N ASP A 381 -10.95 48.12 -13.20
CA ASP A 381 -11.99 48.92 -13.87
C ASP A 381 -12.84 48.02 -14.78
N PRO A 382 -14.17 47.89 -14.57
CA PRO A 382 -15.06 47.14 -15.44
C PRO A 382 -15.00 47.57 -16.91
N ALA A 383 -14.73 48.85 -17.19
CA ALA A 383 -14.63 49.36 -18.55
C ALA A 383 -13.42 48.79 -19.31
N SER A 384 -12.37 48.37 -18.59
CA SER A 384 -11.20 47.73 -19.19
C SER A 384 -11.52 46.38 -19.84
N LEU A 385 -12.51 45.65 -19.32
CA LEU A 385 -12.95 44.35 -19.85
C LEU A 385 -13.93 44.47 -21.02
N ALA A 386 -14.49 45.66 -21.26
CA ALA A 386 -15.55 45.87 -22.26
C ALA A 386 -15.11 45.48 -23.68
N SER A 387 -13.85 45.79 -24.06
CA SER A 387 -13.31 45.41 -25.36
C SER A 387 -13.22 43.88 -25.52
N GLN A 388 -12.75 43.18 -24.48
CA GLN A 388 -12.54 41.74 -24.51
C GLN A 388 -13.87 40.97 -24.44
N ILE A 389 -14.84 41.47 -23.67
CA ILE A 389 -16.21 40.96 -23.65
C ILE A 389 -16.86 41.13 -25.04
N SER A 390 -16.71 42.30 -25.67
CA SER A 390 -17.25 42.53 -27.01
C SER A 390 -16.62 41.61 -28.05
N GLN A 391 -15.30 41.42 -28.00
CA GLN A 391 -14.57 40.54 -28.91
C GLN A 391 -14.96 39.07 -28.73
N THR A 392 -15.04 38.59 -27.50
CA THR A 392 -15.48 37.22 -27.17
C THR A 392 -16.94 37.02 -27.63
N SER A 393 -17.83 38.00 -27.39
CA SER A 393 -19.22 37.95 -27.87
C SER A 393 -19.31 37.87 -29.39
N GLN A 394 -18.48 38.62 -30.12
CA GLN A 394 -18.43 38.57 -31.59
C GLN A 394 -17.87 37.23 -32.09
N SER A 395 -16.88 36.65 -31.38
CA SER A 395 -16.32 35.33 -31.70
C SER A 395 -17.37 34.23 -31.54
N ILE A 396 -18.13 34.26 -30.44
CA ILE A 396 -19.27 33.34 -30.19
C ILE A 396 -20.31 33.44 -31.31
N GLU A 397 -20.71 34.65 -31.70
CA GLU A 397 -21.72 34.84 -32.74
C GLU A 397 -21.23 34.34 -34.12
N ARG A 398 -19.95 34.60 -34.45
CA ARG A 398 -19.32 34.07 -35.67
C ARG A 398 -19.29 32.54 -35.67
N LEU A 399 -18.85 31.93 -34.57
CA LEU A 399 -18.77 30.47 -34.43
C LEU A 399 -20.16 29.82 -34.46
N ARG A 400 -21.19 30.44 -33.88
CA ARG A 400 -22.59 30.00 -34.01
C ARG A 400 -23.08 30.09 -35.45
N GLY A 401 -22.72 31.16 -36.17
CA GLY A 401 -23.02 31.33 -37.59
C GLY A 401 -22.35 30.27 -38.45
N GLU A 402 -21.07 29.97 -38.20
CA GLU A 402 -20.34 28.88 -38.86
C GLU A 402 -20.96 27.51 -38.52
N LEU A 403 -21.29 27.25 -37.25
CA LEU A 403 -21.93 26.02 -36.82
C LEU A 403 -23.25 25.79 -37.57
N ASN A 404 -24.13 26.81 -37.64
CA ASN A 404 -25.37 26.72 -38.40
C ASN A 404 -25.14 26.53 -39.91
N LYS A 405 -24.10 27.16 -40.49
CA LYS A 405 -23.69 26.97 -41.90
C LYS A 405 -23.30 25.51 -42.17
N TYR A 406 -22.48 24.92 -41.32
CA TYR A 406 -22.04 23.53 -41.44
C TYR A 406 -23.15 22.52 -41.11
N GLU A 407 -24.03 22.82 -40.15
CA GLU A 407 -25.24 22.01 -39.87
C GLU A 407 -26.19 21.97 -41.06
N THR A 408 -26.41 23.13 -41.71
CA THR A 408 -27.23 23.23 -42.93
C THR A 408 -26.63 22.39 -44.06
N TRP A 409 -25.32 22.47 -44.28
CA TRP A 409 -24.62 21.65 -45.28
C TRP A 409 -24.63 20.16 -44.97
N LEU A 410 -24.58 19.79 -43.69
CA LEU A 410 -24.71 18.40 -43.25
C LEU A 410 -26.13 17.85 -43.51
N ALA A 411 -27.16 18.67 -43.25
CA ALA A 411 -28.55 18.33 -43.52
C ALA A 411 -28.81 18.16 -45.04
N GLU A 412 -28.26 19.05 -45.87
CA GLU A 412 -28.31 18.96 -47.34
C GLU A 412 -27.56 17.73 -47.90
N ALA A 413 -26.52 17.25 -47.21
CA ALA A 413 -25.78 16.04 -47.57
C ALA A 413 -26.50 14.72 -47.22
N GLY A 414 -27.79 14.77 -46.83
CA GLY A 414 -28.63 13.60 -46.57
C GLY A 414 -28.62 13.11 -45.12
N GLY A 415 -28.16 13.92 -44.17
CA GLY A 415 -28.33 13.65 -42.75
C GLY A 415 -29.79 13.79 -42.32
N ARG A 416 -30.55 12.69 -42.32
CA ARG A 416 -31.77 12.62 -41.51
C ARG A 416 -31.36 12.57 -40.04
N GLY A 417 -31.89 13.52 -39.28
CA GLY A 417 -31.42 13.92 -37.97
C GLY A 417 -31.29 12.80 -36.95
N ASP A 418 -30.17 12.85 -36.24
CA ASP A 418 -30.13 12.59 -34.81
C ASP A 418 -29.39 13.78 -34.15
N THR A 419 -30.06 14.93 -34.16
CA THR A 419 -29.72 16.01 -33.22
C THR A 419 -29.93 15.46 -31.83
N LEU A 420 -28.83 15.07 -31.17
CA LEU A 420 -28.79 14.90 -29.74
C LEU A 420 -29.11 16.27 -29.14
N ARG A 421 -30.41 16.48 -28.83
CA ARG A 421 -30.86 17.55 -27.93
C ARG A 421 -30.05 17.43 -26.65
N TYR A 422 -29.01 18.23 -26.50
CA TYR A 422 -28.48 18.56 -25.18
C TYR A 422 -29.63 19.22 -24.43
N LYS A 423 -30.22 18.46 -23.50
CA LYS A 423 -31.26 18.97 -22.61
C LYS A 423 -30.64 20.10 -21.78
N SER A 424 -31.12 21.30 -22.03
CA SER A 424 -31.09 22.38 -21.06
C SER A 424 -31.85 21.94 -19.82
N HIS A 425 -31.17 21.91 -18.67
CA HIS A 425 -31.79 22.11 -17.38
C HIS A 425 -31.20 23.38 -16.79
N THR A 426 -31.88 24.49 -17.08
CA THR A 426 -31.79 25.72 -16.28
C THR A 426 -32.57 25.54 -14.98
N PHE A 427 -31.93 25.78 -13.84
CA PHE A 427 -32.55 26.33 -12.63
C PHE A 427 -31.58 27.31 -11.95
N ASN A 428 -31.68 28.57 -12.39
CA ASN A 428 -31.87 29.81 -11.63
C ASN A 428 -31.21 30.05 -10.25
N ASN A 429 -30.39 31.12 -10.20
CA ASN A 429 -30.23 32.20 -9.19
C ASN A 429 -30.39 31.91 -7.67
N ASN A 430 -29.40 32.29 -6.84
CA ASN A 430 -29.19 33.68 -6.35
C ASN A 430 -28.09 33.79 -5.26
N GLY A 431 -27.35 34.90 -5.27
CA GLY A 431 -26.74 35.56 -4.07
C GLY A 431 -25.40 35.00 -3.58
N ALA A 432 -24.23 35.58 -3.86
CA ALA A 432 -23.70 36.90 -3.45
C ALA A 432 -22.79 36.84 -2.20
N HIS A 433 -21.54 37.27 -2.42
CA HIS A 433 -20.66 38.02 -1.51
C HIS A 433 -20.03 37.24 -0.32
N ASP A 434 -18.74 37.36 0.05
CA ASP A 434 -17.61 38.18 -0.43
C ASP A 434 -16.33 37.93 0.43
N VAL A 435 -15.15 38.28 -0.13
CA VAL A 435 -13.84 38.73 0.47
C VAL A 435 -13.07 37.80 1.48
N LEU A 436 -11.72 37.67 1.59
CA LEU A 436 -10.46 38.41 1.30
C LEU A 436 -9.32 37.37 1.06
N SER A 437 -8.37 37.45 0.10
CA SER A 437 -7.16 38.32 -0.05
C SER A 437 -6.10 38.22 1.08
N PRO A 438 -4.79 38.54 0.86
CA PRO A 438 -3.85 38.11 -0.21
C PRO A 438 -2.35 37.97 0.28
N ASP A 439 -1.42 37.95 -0.68
CA ASP A 439 0.03 38.27 -0.63
C ASP A 439 1.02 37.10 -0.43
N GLY A 440 2.15 37.01 -1.16
CA GLY A 440 2.78 37.93 -2.09
C GLY A 440 4.04 37.30 -2.71
N ALA A 441 4.41 37.81 -3.89
CA ALA A 441 5.51 37.39 -4.76
C ALA A 441 6.92 37.57 -4.15
N HIS A 442 7.95 36.98 -4.77
CA HIS A 442 9.09 37.73 -5.34
C HIS A 442 9.99 36.85 -6.23
N SER A 443 10.39 37.46 -7.34
CA SER A 443 11.31 37.09 -8.41
C SER A 443 12.78 37.02 -7.97
N ASP A 444 13.64 36.25 -8.67
CA ASP A 444 14.66 36.85 -9.56
C ASP A 444 15.42 35.86 -10.46
N GLU A 445 15.95 36.43 -11.52
CA GLU A 445 16.48 35.90 -12.79
C GLU A 445 17.99 35.57 -12.75
N SER A 446 18.44 34.53 -13.48
CA SER A 446 19.81 34.38 -14.05
C SER A 446 19.91 33.13 -14.96
N THR A 447 20.40 33.28 -16.19
CA THR A 447 20.77 32.21 -17.17
C THR A 447 22.14 32.58 -17.81
N PRO A 448 22.81 31.74 -18.65
CA PRO A 448 23.07 30.28 -18.64
C PRO A 448 24.55 29.90 -19.00
N ASP A 449 24.99 28.64 -18.81
CA ASP A 449 25.89 27.86 -19.73
C ASP A 449 26.06 26.37 -19.27
N PRO A 450 26.50 25.39 -20.12
CA PRO A 450 25.69 24.21 -20.40
C PRO A 450 26.53 22.92 -20.51
N SER A 451 26.78 22.20 -19.42
CA SER A 451 27.27 20.81 -19.54
C SER A 451 27.29 20.15 -18.18
N GLN A 452 26.22 19.43 -17.86
CA GLN A 452 26.29 18.11 -17.24
C GLN A 452 24.89 17.50 -17.24
N ALA A 453 24.65 16.66 -18.24
CA ALA A 453 23.54 15.75 -18.27
C ALA A 453 23.77 14.66 -17.20
N ILE A 454 22.98 14.66 -16.12
CA ILE A 454 22.35 13.48 -15.51
C ILE A 454 21.05 14.00 -14.86
N TYR A 455 19.97 14.09 -15.64
CA TYR A 455 18.63 14.36 -15.11
C TYR A 455 18.12 13.12 -14.38
N ALA A 456 18.11 13.18 -13.06
CA ALA A 456 17.23 12.40 -12.21
C ALA A 456 16.31 13.41 -11.50
N GLU A 457 15.25 13.81 -12.19
CA GLU A 457 14.09 14.47 -11.59
C GLU A 457 12.91 13.52 -11.82
N PHE A 458 12.65 12.72 -10.80
CA PHE A 458 11.39 12.03 -10.57
C PHE A 458 10.62 12.93 -9.60
N ASP A 459 9.77 13.80 -10.12
CA ASP A 459 8.56 14.27 -9.44
C ASP A 459 7.74 15.08 -10.45
N ASP A 460 6.64 14.49 -10.92
CA ASP A 460 5.34 15.15 -11.01
C ASP A 460 4.34 14.19 -11.66
N ASP A 461 3.28 13.93 -10.90
CA ASP A 461 1.94 13.56 -11.34
C ASP A 461 1.71 12.20 -12.01
N PHE A 462 1.36 11.18 -11.20
CA PHE A 462 0.24 10.31 -11.55
C PHE A 462 -0.39 9.57 -10.35
N GLU A 463 -0.88 10.31 -9.36
CA GLU A 463 -1.92 9.82 -8.43
C GLU A 463 -3.24 10.55 -8.70
N ASP A 464 -3.93 10.16 -9.78
CA ASP A 464 -5.39 10.20 -9.77
C ASP A 464 -5.89 9.00 -8.96
N GLU A 465 -5.76 9.09 -7.62
CA GLU A 465 -6.45 8.17 -6.73
C GLU A 465 -7.95 8.50 -6.82
N GLU A 466 -8.71 7.62 -7.48
CA GLU A 466 -10.15 7.75 -7.66
C GLU A 466 -10.81 7.91 -6.27
N LEU A 467 -11.17 9.16 -5.93
CA LEU A 467 -11.75 9.54 -4.64
C LEU A 467 -12.93 8.63 -4.30
N THR A 468 -12.76 7.81 -3.27
CA THR A 468 -13.78 6.88 -2.79
C THR A 468 -15.10 7.62 -2.53
N ALA A 469 -16.21 7.12 -3.08
CA ALA A 469 -17.50 7.77 -2.92
C ALA A 469 -17.89 7.80 -1.42
N PRO A 470 -18.39 8.94 -0.89
CA PRO A 470 -18.81 9.00 0.51
C PRO A 470 -19.94 8.02 0.81
N ILE A 471 -19.78 7.27 1.90
CA ILE A 471 -20.76 6.30 2.39
C ILE A 471 -21.87 6.96 3.23
N GLY A 472 -21.69 8.22 3.65
CA GLY A 472 -22.69 8.94 4.42
C GLY A 472 -22.31 10.40 4.67
N LYS A 473 -23.03 11.03 5.61
CA LYS A 473 -22.71 12.36 6.14
C LYS A 473 -22.70 12.31 7.67
N CYS A 474 -21.89 13.16 8.27
CA CYS A 474 -21.92 13.36 9.71
C CYS A 474 -21.98 14.84 10.06
N THR A 475 -22.59 15.16 11.20
CA THR A 475 -22.63 16.51 11.76
C THR A 475 -21.84 16.52 13.07
N ALA A 476 -20.90 17.45 13.19
CA ALA A 476 -20.10 17.65 14.39
C ALA A 476 -20.97 18.14 15.55
N MET A 477 -20.93 17.41 16.66
CA MET A 477 -21.57 17.79 17.93
C MET A 477 -20.65 18.65 18.80
N TYR A 478 -19.34 18.57 18.58
CA TYR A 478 -18.33 19.32 19.30
C TYR A 478 -17.22 19.75 18.35
N SER A 479 -16.52 20.84 18.69
CA SER A 479 -15.33 21.26 17.95
C SER A 479 -14.14 20.38 18.29
N PHE A 480 -13.29 20.09 17.30
CA PHE A 480 -12.06 19.31 17.45
C PHE A 480 -10.91 19.98 16.68
N PRO A 481 -9.76 20.25 17.31
CA PRO A 481 -8.72 21.10 16.71
C PRO A 481 -7.81 20.39 15.70
N GLY A 482 -7.82 19.05 15.58
CA GLY A 482 -7.06 18.32 14.55
C GLY A 482 -5.53 18.46 14.64
N ALA A 483 -4.96 18.34 15.84
CA ALA A 483 -3.52 18.60 16.06
C ALA A 483 -2.59 17.40 15.81
N SER A 484 -3.15 16.21 15.53
CA SER A 484 -2.39 14.97 15.27
C SER A 484 -2.29 14.67 13.78
N GLU A 485 -1.18 14.05 13.37
CA GLU A 485 -0.96 13.61 11.99
C GLU A 485 -2.10 12.71 11.51
N GLY A 486 -2.67 13.03 10.35
CA GLY A 486 -3.83 12.33 9.76
C GLY A 486 -5.21 12.77 10.30
N THR A 487 -5.28 13.71 11.25
CA THR A 487 -6.58 14.23 11.74
C THR A 487 -6.93 15.57 11.11
N ILE A 488 -8.23 15.82 10.96
CA ILE A 488 -8.75 17.11 10.44
C ILE A 488 -9.48 17.85 11.56
N SER A 489 -9.31 19.17 11.60
CA SER A 489 -10.08 20.00 12.53
C SER A 489 -11.55 20.04 12.13
N MET A 490 -12.47 20.19 13.08
CA MET A 490 -13.88 20.44 12.81
C MET A 490 -14.48 21.41 13.83
N GLN A 491 -15.51 22.15 13.43
CA GLN A 491 -16.28 23.01 14.33
C GLN A 491 -17.64 22.39 14.66
N GLU A 492 -18.16 22.68 15.84
CA GLU A 492 -19.52 22.26 16.22
C GLU A 492 -20.55 22.75 15.18
N GLY A 493 -21.39 21.83 14.70
CA GLY A 493 -22.37 22.04 13.63
C GLY A 493 -21.85 21.81 12.21
N GLU A 494 -20.54 21.59 12.00
CA GLU A 494 -19.97 21.33 10.68
C GLU A 494 -20.45 19.99 10.10
N VAL A 495 -20.83 19.98 8.81
CA VAL A 495 -21.29 18.78 8.10
C VAL A 495 -20.19 18.27 7.19
N LEU A 496 -19.79 17.02 7.39
CA LEU A 496 -18.70 16.36 6.67
C LEU A 496 -19.21 15.10 5.96
N ALA A 497 -18.56 14.72 4.86
CA ALA A 497 -18.87 13.49 4.15
C ALA A 497 -18.12 12.31 4.80
N VAL A 498 -18.82 11.25 5.19
CA VAL A 498 -18.19 10.07 5.79
C VAL A 498 -17.63 9.21 4.67
N VAL A 499 -16.34 8.90 4.74
CA VAL A 499 -15.62 8.05 3.79
C VAL A 499 -15.45 6.64 4.35
N GLU A 500 -15.16 6.52 5.65
CA GLU A 500 -15.02 5.25 6.35
C GLU A 500 -15.63 5.34 7.75
N GLU A 501 -16.40 4.33 8.14
CA GLU A 501 -16.98 4.19 9.48
C GLU A 501 -15.95 3.70 10.49
N ASP A 502 -16.19 4.03 11.76
CA ASP A 502 -15.45 3.52 12.91
C ASP A 502 -15.57 1.98 13.00
N LYS A 503 -14.42 1.30 12.99
CA LYS A 503 -14.33 -0.17 13.09
C LYS A 503 -14.13 -0.65 14.53
N GLY A 504 -14.31 0.22 15.51
CA GLY A 504 -14.13 -0.02 16.94
C GLY A 504 -12.88 0.61 17.53
N ASP A 505 -12.18 1.47 16.79
CA ASP A 505 -11.00 2.23 17.21
C ASP A 505 -11.34 3.67 17.63
N GLY A 506 -12.59 4.10 17.45
CA GLY A 506 -13.10 5.39 17.90
C GLY A 506 -12.88 6.54 16.93
N TRP A 507 -12.46 6.25 15.69
CA TRP A 507 -12.13 7.24 14.67
C TRP A 507 -12.94 7.02 13.40
N THR A 508 -13.50 8.11 12.87
CA THR A 508 -14.24 8.12 11.60
C THR A 508 -13.44 8.90 10.57
N ARG A 509 -13.25 8.35 9.36
CA ARG A 509 -12.60 9.07 8.25
C ARG A 509 -13.64 9.89 7.49
N VAL A 510 -13.35 11.17 7.32
CA VAL A 510 -14.27 12.15 6.72
C VAL A 510 -13.58 12.99 5.66
N ARG A 511 -14.38 13.54 4.72
CA ARG A 511 -13.96 14.42 3.63
C ARG A 511 -14.76 15.72 3.65
N ARG A 512 -14.08 16.86 3.45
CA ARG A 512 -14.69 18.18 3.21
C ARG A 512 -14.98 18.41 1.72
N ASN A 513 -15.80 19.41 1.42
CA ASN A 513 -16.14 19.75 0.02
C ASN A 513 -14.94 20.30 -0.78
N ASN A 514 -13.87 20.74 -0.11
CA ASN A 514 -12.62 21.19 -0.73
C ASN A 514 -11.64 20.04 -1.03
N GLY A 515 -11.98 18.79 -0.69
CA GLY A 515 -11.13 17.62 -0.89
C GLY A 515 -10.32 17.19 0.33
N ASP A 516 -10.24 18.01 1.38
CA ASP A 516 -9.46 17.65 2.58
C ASP A 516 -10.07 16.43 3.28
N GLU A 517 -9.25 15.42 3.52
CA GLU A 517 -9.61 14.21 4.24
C GLU A 517 -8.80 14.03 5.52
N GLY A 518 -9.44 13.46 6.53
CA GLY A 518 -8.76 13.08 7.76
C GLY A 518 -9.66 12.33 8.72
N TYR A 519 -9.10 11.99 9.88
CA TYR A 519 -9.82 11.31 10.95
C TYR A 519 -10.35 12.31 11.99
N ILE A 520 -11.55 12.02 12.48
CA ILE A 520 -12.19 12.73 13.61
C ILE A 520 -12.70 11.72 14.64
N PRO A 521 -12.80 12.09 15.94
CA PRO A 521 -13.35 11.21 16.95
C PRO A 521 -14.82 10.88 16.66
N THR A 522 -15.15 9.60 16.58
CA THR A 522 -16.51 9.13 16.26
C THR A 522 -17.53 9.60 17.30
N SER A 523 -17.12 9.69 18.56
CA SER A 523 -17.95 10.18 19.66
C SER A 523 -18.30 11.67 19.57
N TYR A 524 -17.66 12.42 18.67
CA TYR A 524 -17.86 13.87 18.52
C TYR A 524 -18.81 14.21 17.37
N VAL A 525 -19.33 13.21 16.66
CA VAL A 525 -20.21 13.41 15.50
C VAL A 525 -21.45 12.53 15.54
N THR A 526 -22.54 13.02 14.94
CA THR A 526 -23.71 12.20 14.64
C THR A 526 -23.64 11.75 13.18
N ILE A 527 -23.63 10.43 12.94
CA ILE A 527 -23.42 9.83 11.61
C ILE A 527 -24.76 9.38 10.99
N SER A 528 -24.97 9.68 9.71
CA SER A 528 -26.07 9.21 8.88
C SER A 528 -25.51 8.57 7.60
N ILE A 529 -25.66 7.26 7.48
CA ILE A 529 -25.13 6.46 6.36
C ILE A 529 -26.21 6.30 5.29
N ASN A 530 -25.82 6.41 4.02
CA ASN A 530 -26.70 6.12 2.89
C ASN A 530 -26.77 4.59 2.75
N LYS A 531 -27.86 3.98 3.23
CA LYS A 531 -28.12 2.54 3.07
C LYS A 531 -28.62 2.17 1.69
#